data_AF-J4XA17-F1
#
_entry.id   AF-J4XA17-F1
#
_cell.length_a   1.000
_cell.length_b   1.000
_cell.length_c   1.000
_cell.angle_alpha   90.00
_cell.angle_beta   90.00
_cell.angle_gamma   90.00
#
_symmetry.space_group_name_H-M   'P 1'
#
loop_
_entity.id
_entity.type
_entity.pdbx_description
1 polymer ?
#
loop_
_entity_poly.entity_id
_entity_poly.type
_entity_poly.pdbx_seq_one_letter_code
_entity_poly.pdbx_strand_id
1 'polypeptide(L)'
;MSYSEVWGKYEVKWGKGKTTFDKDWKQAQIQHQEYQKQAQQVKLKQSLATEKEAVKKGLKTKIDRITILQNQIDNLLERLEKGTHPQEIRSHEGQIQRYERTLTPSEITAYNRTIRELQSEISKMEGDYINVNQVELSGSIDIAQWLKNNNKNND
;
A
#
# COMPACT_ATOMS: atom_id res chain seq x y z
N MET A 1 29.68 -26.14 -10.83
CA MET A 1 30.64 -27.16 -11.28
C MET A 1 30.48 -27.35 -12.77
N SER A 2 31.59 -27.41 -13.50
CA SER A 2 31.59 -27.64 -14.95
C SER A 2 31.48 -29.13 -15.30
N TYR A 3 31.05 -29.44 -16.52
CA TYR A 3 30.93 -30.81 -17.04
C TYR A 3 32.26 -31.59 -16.91
N SER A 4 33.40 -30.93 -17.20
CA SER A 4 34.74 -31.53 -17.13
C SER A 4 35.12 -31.96 -15.71
N GLU A 5 34.85 -31.09 -14.72
CA GLU A 5 35.13 -31.40 -13.31
C GLU A 5 34.28 -32.54 -12.76
N VAL A 6 33.02 -32.63 -13.21
CA VAL A 6 32.11 -33.68 -12.73
C VAL A 6 32.41 -35.00 -13.43
N TRP A 7 32.77 -34.96 -14.73
CA TRP A 7 33.23 -36.14 -15.46
C TRP A 7 34.46 -36.75 -14.82
N GLY A 8 35.50 -35.95 -14.54
CA GLY A 8 36.74 -36.44 -13.93
C GLY A 8 36.50 -37.10 -12.57
N LYS A 9 35.56 -36.59 -11.77
CA LYS A 9 35.16 -37.23 -10.49
C LYS A 9 34.31 -38.48 -10.69
N TYR A 10 33.44 -38.50 -11.69
CA TYR A 10 32.55 -39.62 -11.98
C TYR A 10 33.32 -40.82 -12.53
N GLU A 11 34.28 -40.59 -13.43
CA GLU A 11 35.19 -41.61 -13.98
C GLU A 11 36.01 -42.25 -12.86
N VAL A 12 36.66 -41.45 -12.01
CA VAL A 12 37.47 -41.95 -10.88
C VAL A 12 36.64 -42.75 -9.88
N LYS A 13 35.38 -42.36 -9.66
CA LYS A 13 34.52 -42.97 -8.63
C LYS A 13 33.81 -44.24 -9.09
N TRP A 14 33.41 -44.31 -10.35
CA TRP A 14 32.53 -45.38 -10.84
C TRP A 14 33.14 -46.21 -11.97
N GLY A 15 34.28 -45.79 -12.54
CA GLY A 15 34.95 -46.50 -13.63
C GLY A 15 34.09 -46.66 -14.90
N LYS A 16 33.01 -45.87 -15.04
CA LYS A 16 32.05 -45.99 -16.15
C LYS A 16 32.47 -45.11 -17.31
N GLY A 17 32.25 -45.61 -18.53
CA GLY A 17 32.57 -44.89 -19.77
C GLY A 17 31.73 -43.64 -20.02
N LYS A 18 32.30 -42.71 -20.79
CA LYS A 18 31.77 -41.36 -21.07
C LYS A 18 30.31 -41.32 -21.52
N THR A 19 29.90 -42.30 -22.34
CA THR A 19 28.53 -42.40 -22.85
C THR A 19 27.48 -42.61 -21.74
N THR A 20 27.84 -43.31 -20.66
CA THR A 20 26.93 -43.52 -19.52
C THR A 20 26.84 -42.24 -18.68
N PHE A 21 27.98 -41.60 -18.45
CA PHE A 21 28.01 -40.30 -17.79
C PHE A 21 27.23 -39.23 -18.56
N ASP A 22 27.33 -39.18 -19.88
CA ASP A 22 26.59 -38.21 -20.70
C ASP A 22 25.08 -38.36 -20.53
N LYS A 23 24.58 -39.60 -20.41
CA LYS A 23 23.17 -39.88 -20.15
C LYS A 23 22.79 -39.43 -18.73
N ASP A 24 23.58 -39.81 -17.73
CA ASP A 24 23.33 -39.45 -16.34
C ASP A 24 23.40 -37.93 -16.12
N TRP A 25 24.36 -37.25 -16.75
CA TRP A 25 24.54 -35.81 -16.70
C TRP A 25 23.36 -35.07 -17.35
N LYS A 26 22.90 -35.53 -18.53
CA LYS A 26 21.70 -34.96 -19.16
C LYS A 26 20.47 -35.11 -18.26
N GLN A 27 20.28 -36.28 -17.66
CA GLN A 27 19.17 -36.53 -16.75
C GLN A 27 19.26 -35.65 -15.49
N ALA A 28 20.45 -35.52 -14.90
CA ALA A 28 20.69 -34.67 -13.75
C ALA A 28 20.44 -33.19 -14.06
N GLN A 29 20.80 -32.75 -15.27
CA GLN A 29 20.56 -31.37 -15.72
C GLN A 29 19.07 -31.09 -15.91
N ILE A 30 18.31 -32.03 -16.48
CA ILE A 30 16.84 -31.93 -16.60
C ILE A 30 16.21 -31.82 -15.21
N GLN A 31 16.58 -32.73 -14.30
CA GLN A 31 16.07 -32.70 -12.92
C GLN A 31 16.44 -31.40 -12.20
N HIS A 32 17.68 -30.92 -12.35
CA HIS A 32 18.11 -29.66 -11.75
C HIS A 32 17.32 -28.46 -12.28
N GLN A 33 17.04 -28.40 -13.59
CA GLN A 33 16.19 -27.36 -14.18
C GLN A 33 14.75 -27.44 -13.64
N GLU A 34 14.20 -28.65 -13.51
CA GLU A 34 12.87 -28.88 -12.94
C GLU A 34 12.81 -28.37 -11.48
N TYR A 35 13.80 -28.74 -10.66
CA TYR A 35 13.91 -28.27 -9.28
C TYR A 35 14.08 -26.75 -9.19
N GLN A 36 14.88 -26.14 -10.08
CA GLN A 36 15.02 -24.69 -10.12
C GLN A 36 13.68 -24.00 -10.43
N LYS A 37 12.91 -24.51 -11.41
CA LYS A 37 11.59 -23.99 -11.73
C LYS A 37 10.64 -24.09 -10.53
N GLN A 38 10.60 -25.24 -9.87
CA GLN A 38 9.76 -25.44 -8.68
C GLN A 38 10.17 -24.50 -7.54
N ALA A 39 11.47 -24.37 -7.25
CA ALA A 39 11.97 -23.45 -6.24
C ALA A 39 11.62 -21.98 -6.54
N GLN A 40 11.75 -21.56 -7.81
CA GLN A 40 11.36 -20.22 -8.25
C GLN A 40 9.85 -19.99 -8.09
N GLN A 41 9.02 -20.96 -8.44
CA GLN A 41 7.57 -20.88 -8.26
C GLN A 41 7.19 -20.75 -6.79
N VAL A 42 7.80 -21.54 -5.89
CA VAL A 42 7.53 -21.44 -4.45
C VAL A 42 7.96 -20.08 -3.92
N LYS A 43 9.15 -19.61 -4.29
CA LYS A 43 9.64 -18.27 -3.92
C LYS A 43 8.70 -17.16 -4.39
N LEU A 44 8.21 -17.24 -5.63
CA LEU A 44 7.27 -16.28 -6.19
C LEU A 44 5.94 -16.30 -5.41
N LYS A 45 5.39 -17.48 -5.14
CA LYS A 45 4.14 -17.63 -4.36
C LYS A 45 4.27 -17.05 -2.96
N GLN A 46 5.38 -17.30 -2.27
CA GLN A 46 5.64 -16.75 -0.94
C GLN A 46 5.80 -15.22 -0.98
N SER A 47 6.50 -14.70 -1.98
CA SER A 47 6.67 -13.25 -2.17
C SER A 47 5.32 -12.56 -2.39
N LEU A 48 4.50 -13.10 -3.29
CA LEU A 48 3.15 -12.57 -3.57
C LEU A 48 2.23 -12.64 -2.36
N ALA A 49 2.29 -13.73 -1.58
CA ALA A 49 1.50 -13.85 -0.36
C ALA A 49 1.90 -12.81 0.69
N THR A 50 3.20 -12.57 0.85
CA THR A 50 3.74 -11.57 1.78
C THR A 50 3.32 -10.16 1.37
N GLU A 51 3.46 -9.83 0.09
CA GLU A 51 3.06 -8.54 -0.46
C GLU A 51 1.54 -8.32 -0.32
N LYS A 52 0.73 -9.34 -0.61
CA LYS A 52 -0.73 -9.30 -0.43
C LYS A 52 -1.13 -8.96 1.00
N GLU A 53 -0.53 -9.61 1.99
CA GLU A 53 -0.84 -9.33 3.40
C GLU A 53 -0.34 -7.94 3.84
N ALA A 54 0.82 -7.48 3.33
CA ALA A 54 1.31 -6.14 3.58
C ALA A 54 0.34 -5.07 3.03
N VAL A 55 -0.12 -5.23 1.79
CA VAL A 55 -1.11 -4.35 1.14
C VAL A 55 -2.42 -4.36 1.92
N LYS A 56 -2.93 -5.54 2.27
CA LYS A 56 -4.17 -5.69 3.06
C LYS A 56 -4.06 -4.97 4.42
N LYS A 57 -2.95 -5.11 5.13
CA LYS A 57 -2.71 -4.43 6.40
C LYS A 57 -2.64 -2.92 6.23
N GLY A 58 -1.98 -2.45 5.16
CA GLY A 58 -1.93 -1.03 4.80
C GLY A 58 -3.32 -0.46 4.54
N LEU A 59 -4.12 -1.15 3.72
CA LEU A 59 -5.50 -0.77 3.41
C LEU A 59 -6.38 -0.74 4.66
N LYS A 60 -6.29 -1.76 5.53
CA LYS A 60 -7.03 -1.78 6.80
C LYS A 60 -6.68 -0.57 7.67
N THR A 61 -5.39 -0.30 7.84
CA THR A 61 -4.92 0.85 8.64
C THR A 61 -5.43 2.17 8.09
N LYS A 62 -5.49 2.31 6.76
CA LYS A 62 -6.04 3.50 6.09
C LYS A 62 -7.54 3.66 6.35
N ILE A 63 -8.31 2.59 6.20
CA ILE A 63 -9.76 2.58 6.49
C ILE A 63 -10.01 2.96 7.94
N ASP A 64 -9.32 2.31 8.89
CA ASP A 64 -9.47 2.59 10.32
C ASP A 64 -9.20 4.07 10.65
N ARG A 65 -8.17 4.68 10.03
CA ARG A 65 -7.87 6.12 10.18
C ARG A 65 -8.97 7.00 9.61
N ILE A 66 -9.46 6.71 8.41
CA ILE A 66 -10.56 7.45 7.79
C ILE A 66 -11.80 7.42 8.70
N THR A 67 -12.15 6.25 9.24
CA THR A 67 -13.28 6.10 10.16
C THR A 67 -13.10 6.93 11.44
N ILE A 68 -11.90 6.98 12.02
CA ILE A 68 -11.62 7.83 13.18
C ILE A 68 -11.85 9.31 12.86
N LEU A 69 -11.36 9.78 11.70
CA LEU A 69 -11.53 11.18 11.28
C LEU A 69 -13.00 11.51 10.98
N GLN A 70 -13.73 10.60 10.34
CA GLN A 70 -15.18 10.74 10.10
C GLN A 70 -15.94 10.86 11.43
N ASN A 71 -15.67 9.99 12.39
CA ASN A 71 -16.28 10.08 13.72
C ASN A 71 -15.98 11.42 14.41
N GLN A 72 -14.78 11.97 14.24
CA GLN A 72 -14.44 13.29 14.80
C GLN A 72 -15.23 14.40 14.12
N ILE A 73 -15.40 14.34 12.80
CA ILE A 73 -16.25 15.28 12.05
C ILE A 73 -17.69 15.20 12.54
N ASP A 74 -18.25 13.99 12.65
CA ASP A 74 -19.65 13.79 13.08
C ASP A 74 -19.89 14.34 14.49
N ASN A 75 -18.95 14.11 15.42
CA ASN A 75 -19.02 14.69 16.77
C ASN A 75 -19.00 16.23 16.77
N LEU A 76 -18.21 16.85 15.87
CA LEU A 76 -18.17 18.31 15.75
C LEU A 76 -19.45 18.86 15.11
N LEU A 77 -20.00 18.17 14.11
CA LEU A 77 -21.28 18.52 13.49
C LEU A 77 -22.43 18.41 14.50
N GLU A 78 -22.49 17.35 15.29
CA GLU A 78 -23.51 17.19 16.34
C GLU A 78 -23.44 18.33 17.37
N ARG A 79 -22.23 18.77 17.74
CA ARG A 79 -22.06 19.93 18.64
C ARG A 79 -22.51 21.23 18.00
N LEU A 80 -22.22 21.43 16.72
CA LEU A 80 -22.68 22.59 15.96
C LEU A 80 -24.21 22.62 15.86
N GLU A 81 -24.84 21.47 15.61
CA GLU A 81 -26.30 21.33 15.55
C GLU A 81 -26.97 21.58 16.89
N LYS A 82 -26.43 21.02 17.98
CA LYS A 82 -26.93 21.27 19.35
C LYS A 82 -26.73 22.71 19.79
N GLY A 83 -25.75 23.41 19.22
CA GLY A 83 -25.42 24.78 19.60
C GLY A 83 -24.77 24.90 20.98
N THR A 84 -24.39 23.78 21.62
CA THR A 84 -23.84 23.76 22.98
C THR A 84 -22.38 23.29 23.03
N HIS A 85 -21.65 23.86 23.98
CA HIS A 85 -20.28 23.50 24.31
C HIS A 85 -20.18 23.17 25.80
N PRO A 86 -19.61 22.00 26.17
CA PRO A 86 -19.34 21.69 27.56
C PRO A 86 -18.21 22.59 28.07
N GLN A 87 -18.49 23.38 29.09
CA GLN A 87 -17.50 24.21 29.77
C GLN A 87 -17.23 23.67 31.16
N GLU A 88 -15.95 23.70 31.54
CA GLU A 88 -15.50 23.42 32.90
C GLU A 88 -15.07 24.72 33.56
N ILE A 89 -15.59 25.00 34.76
CA ILE A 89 -15.06 26.05 35.63
C ILE A 89 -14.52 25.38 36.88
N ARG A 90 -13.32 25.80 37.29
CA ARG A 90 -12.77 25.45 38.60
C ARG A 90 -13.19 26.49 39.63
N SER A 91 -13.85 26.05 40.69
CA SER A 91 -14.18 26.91 41.84
C SER A 91 -12.92 27.34 42.57
N HIS A 92 -13.01 28.40 43.39
CA HIS A 92 -11.88 28.86 44.21
C HIS A 92 -11.43 27.80 45.24
N GLU A 93 -12.31 26.87 45.60
CA GLU A 93 -12.05 25.72 46.48
C GLU A 93 -11.51 24.49 45.72
N GLY A 94 -11.29 24.61 44.40
CA GLY A 94 -10.70 23.56 43.56
C GLY A 94 -11.68 22.53 43.00
N GLN A 95 -12.98 22.67 43.25
CA GLN A 95 -14.01 21.80 42.66
C GLN A 95 -14.21 22.11 41.17
N ILE A 96 -14.35 21.09 40.33
CA ILE A 96 -14.63 21.26 38.90
C ILE A 96 -16.14 21.14 38.69
N GLN A 97 -16.76 22.22 38.20
CA GLN A 97 -18.14 22.22 37.75
C GLN A 97 -18.17 22.17 36.23
N ARG A 98 -18.97 21.25 35.70
CA ARG A 98 -19.20 21.07 34.25
C ARG A 98 -20.63 21.48 33.93
N TYR A 99 -20.79 22.36 32.95
CA TYR A 99 -22.11 22.75 32.45
C TYR A 99 -22.07 22.97 30.93
N GLU A 100 -23.22 22.89 30.29
CA GLU A 100 -23.34 23.22 28.87
C GLU A 100 -23.66 24.71 28.73
N ARG A 101 -22.95 25.38 27.82
CA ARG A 101 -23.29 26.74 27.40
C ARG A 101 -23.45 26.82 25.90
N THR A 102 -24.04 27.90 25.42
CA THR A 102 -24.08 28.19 23.98
C THR A 102 -22.68 28.34 23.41
N LEU A 103 -22.47 27.82 22.20
CA LEU A 103 -21.26 28.02 21.42
C LEU A 103 -21.03 29.50 21.14
N THR A 104 -19.77 29.95 21.24
CA THR A 104 -19.40 31.29 20.79
C THR A 104 -19.19 31.32 19.27
N PRO A 105 -19.29 32.49 18.62
CA PRO A 105 -18.95 32.63 17.20
C PRO A 105 -17.51 32.18 16.86
N SER A 106 -16.56 32.37 17.78
CA SER A 106 -15.18 31.93 17.60
C SER A 106 -15.05 30.41 17.63
N GLU A 107 -15.78 29.72 18.50
CA GLU A 107 -15.81 28.25 18.56
C GLU A 107 -16.48 27.65 17.33
N ILE A 108 -17.58 28.24 16.86
CA ILE A 108 -18.23 27.85 15.61
C ILE A 108 -17.24 27.97 14.45
N THR A 109 -16.49 29.07 14.38
CA THR A 109 -15.47 29.28 13.35
C THR A 109 -14.33 28.25 13.46
N ALA A 110 -13.87 27.97 14.68
CA ALA A 110 -12.85 26.97 14.93
C ALA A 110 -13.30 25.56 14.53
N TYR A 111 -14.50 25.14 14.91
CA TYR A 111 -15.07 23.83 14.55
C TYR A 111 -15.21 23.68 13.04
N ASN A 112 -15.76 24.70 12.36
CA ASN A 112 -15.85 24.70 10.90
C ASN A 112 -14.48 24.60 10.22
N ARG A 113 -13.46 25.26 10.78
CA ARG A 113 -12.09 25.15 10.28
C ARG A 113 -11.55 23.73 10.47
N THR A 114 -11.68 23.16 11.68
CA THR A 114 -11.22 21.80 11.97
C THR A 114 -11.93 20.77 11.09
N ILE A 115 -13.24 20.91 10.86
CA ILE A 115 -13.99 20.03 9.95
C ILE A 115 -13.38 20.06 8.53
N ARG A 116 -13.08 21.24 7.98
CA ARG A 116 -12.46 21.37 6.66
C ARG A 116 -11.06 20.75 6.62
N GLU A 117 -10.27 20.94 7.67
CA GLU A 117 -8.94 20.34 7.79
C GLU A 117 -9.02 18.80 7.83
N LEU A 118 -9.95 18.23 8.62
CA LEU A 118 -10.18 16.80 8.69
C LEU A 118 -10.69 16.22 7.35
N GLN A 119 -11.60 16.91 6.68
CA GLN A 119 -12.08 16.52 5.34
C GLN A 119 -10.94 16.52 4.31
N SER A 120 -10.06 17.53 4.36
CA SER A 120 -8.88 17.61 3.50
C SER A 120 -7.91 16.44 3.75
N GLU A 121 -7.67 16.06 5.01
CA GLU A 121 -6.86 14.89 5.34
C GLU A 121 -7.48 13.58 4.85
N ILE A 122 -8.81 13.42 4.94
CA ILE A 122 -9.52 12.28 4.35
C ILE A 122 -9.30 12.24 2.83
N SER A 123 -9.50 13.35 2.11
CA SER A 123 -9.28 13.42 0.66
C SER A 123 -7.83 13.09 0.27
N LYS A 124 -6.83 13.53 1.05
CA LYS A 124 -5.42 13.17 0.83
C LYS A 124 -5.20 11.67 0.98
N MET A 125 -5.83 11.05 1.97
CA MET A 125 -5.76 9.60 2.13
C MET A 125 -6.47 8.89 0.99
N GLU A 126 -7.66 9.31 0.58
CA GLU A 126 -8.44 8.70 -0.50
C GLU A 126 -7.78 8.82 -1.89
N GLY A 127 -6.95 9.84 -2.09
CA GLY A 127 -6.29 10.11 -3.37
C GLY A 127 -7.05 11.11 -4.23
N ASP A 128 -8.17 11.64 -3.73
CA ASP A 128 -9.01 12.65 -4.39
C ASP A 128 -8.52 14.09 -4.11
N TYR A 129 -7.40 14.24 -3.42
CA TYR A 129 -6.82 15.55 -3.13
C TYR A 129 -6.18 16.17 -4.38
N ILE A 130 -6.88 17.14 -4.98
CA ILE A 130 -6.29 18.00 -6.02
C ILE A 130 -5.40 19.04 -5.33
N ASN A 131 -4.09 18.83 -5.38
CA ASN A 131 -3.13 19.88 -5.05
C ASN A 131 -3.15 20.91 -6.19
N VAL A 132 -3.84 22.03 -5.98
CA VAL A 132 -4.00 23.10 -6.97
C VAL A 132 -2.64 23.67 -7.45
N ASN A 133 -1.57 23.49 -6.66
CA ASN A 133 -0.20 23.93 -7.02
C ASN A 133 0.63 22.86 -7.79
N GLN A 134 0.09 21.67 -8.07
CA GLN A 134 0.76 20.62 -8.86
C GLN A 134 0.12 20.38 -10.24
N VAL A 135 -0.93 21.13 -10.59
CA VAL A 135 -1.57 21.02 -11.92
C VAL A 135 -0.64 21.51 -13.04
N GLU A 136 0.43 22.23 -12.71
CA GLU A 136 1.52 22.54 -13.63
C GLU A 136 2.70 21.58 -13.36
N LEU A 137 2.93 20.59 -14.25
CA LEU A 137 4.23 19.96 -14.58
C LEU A 137 4.32 18.41 -14.66
N SER A 138 3.24 17.62 -14.56
CA SER A 138 3.39 16.18 -14.83
C SER A 138 2.34 15.62 -15.80
N GLY A 139 2.68 15.70 -17.09
CA GLY A 139 2.16 14.76 -18.08
C GLY A 139 1.33 15.40 -19.18
N SER A 140 1.89 16.34 -19.94
CA SER A 140 1.47 16.54 -21.31
C SER A 140 1.64 15.22 -22.06
N ILE A 141 0.53 14.49 -22.21
CA ILE A 141 0.41 13.36 -23.12
C ILE A 141 0.82 13.88 -24.49
N ASP A 142 1.85 13.32 -25.09
CA ASP A 142 2.11 13.55 -26.51
C ASP A 142 1.00 12.83 -27.30
N ILE A 143 -0.07 13.57 -27.56
CA ILE A 143 -1.29 13.09 -28.24
C ILE A 143 -0.92 12.49 -29.60
N ALA A 144 0.15 12.96 -30.25
CA ALA A 144 0.62 12.41 -31.52
C ALA A 144 1.18 10.98 -31.37
N GLN A 145 1.79 10.67 -30.23
CA GLN A 145 2.34 9.35 -29.93
C GLN A 145 1.24 8.35 -29.55
N TRP A 146 0.20 8.80 -28.85
CA TRP A 146 -0.98 7.97 -28.52
C TRP A 146 -1.81 7.62 -29.76
N LEU A 147 -2.05 8.58 -30.66
CA LEU A 147 -2.80 8.36 -31.90
C LEU A 147 -2.08 7.39 -32.85
N LYS A 148 -0.74 7.44 -32.93
CA LYS A 148 0.06 6.51 -33.74
C LYS A 148 -0.02 5.06 -33.26
N ASN A 149 -0.13 4.84 -31.95
CA ASN A 149 -0.17 3.49 -31.39
C ASN A 149 -1.57 2.85 -31.53
N ASN A 150 -2.63 3.65 -31.53
CA ASN A 150 -4.00 3.12 -31.65
C ASN A 150 -4.48 2.95 -33.10
N ASN A 151 -3.89 3.64 -34.07
CA ASN A 151 -4.19 3.41 -35.49
C ASN A 151 -3.45 2.20 -36.10
N LYS A 152 -2.54 1.54 -35.38
CA LYS A 152 -1.85 0.32 -35.86
C LYS A 152 -2.59 -0.98 -35.57
N ASN A 153 -3.72 -0.93 -34.86
CA ASN A 153 -4.51 -2.11 -34.48
C ASN A 153 -5.79 -2.28 -35.33
N ASN A 154 -5.92 -1.54 -36.43
CA ASN A 154 -7.13 -1.53 -37.27
C ASN A 154 -6.87 -1.80 -38.77
N ASP A 155 -5.76 -2.45 -39.12
CA ASP A 155 -5.56 -3.06 -40.45
C ASP A 155 -5.05 -4.51 -40.31
#